data_AF-A0A160P502-F1
#
_entry.id   AF-A0A160P502-F1
#
_cell.length_a   1.000
_cell.length_b   1.000
_cell.length_c   1.000
_cell.angle_alpha   90.00
_cell.angle_beta   90.00
_cell.angle_gamma   90.00
#
_symmetry.space_group_name_H-M   'P 1'
#
loop_
_entity.id
_entity.type
_entity.pdbx_description
1 polymer ?
#
loop_
_entity_poly.entity_id
_entity_poly.type
_entity_poly.pdbx_seq_one_letter_code
_entity_poly.pdbx_strand_id
1 'polypeptide(L)'
;MAHDGGMSADVAGILAAAARGDFPAPDGSTTVLPQPNARDAGVLAFTAHSVVFLDEDPEWIRAELAAACPDPLAASMNPRFLAALMARTGRSMNTIDLLTVAGALPGAPEIALREIADQEHPRVARALAYRDEVRVWVADGGMVTLGRGVAGRMEAAVEVDEDARHRGLGRALARAARHLTPDPVVWAQQSPGNARSVRAFQAAGYRPVGGEALLTAH
;
A
#
# COMPACT_ATOMS: atom_id res chain seq x y z
N MET A 1 25.36 4.15 -25.74
CA MET A 1 25.22 5.33 -24.85
C MET A 1 24.21 4.93 -23.79
N ALA A 2 24.65 4.88 -22.54
CA ALA A 2 23.83 4.41 -21.43
C ALA A 2 22.59 5.32 -21.28
N HIS A 3 21.41 4.71 -21.20
CA HIS A 3 20.23 5.39 -20.73
C HIS A 3 20.44 5.68 -19.24
N ASP A 4 20.78 6.93 -18.94
CA ASP A 4 20.70 7.47 -17.60
C ASP A 4 19.20 7.69 -17.30
N GLY A 5 18.54 6.57 -16.99
CA GLY A 5 17.15 6.53 -16.56
C GLY A 5 17.08 7.07 -15.15
N GLY A 6 17.13 8.41 -15.03
CA GLY A 6 16.93 9.09 -13.76
C GLY A 6 15.66 8.56 -13.12
N MET A 7 15.83 7.82 -12.02
CA MET A 7 14.72 7.44 -11.16
C MET A 7 13.94 8.72 -10.83
N SER A 8 12.62 8.60 -10.73
CA SER A 8 11.87 9.62 -10.01
C SER A 8 12.53 9.79 -8.63
N ALA A 9 12.84 11.04 -8.30
CA ALA A 9 13.59 11.38 -7.11
C ALA A 9 12.77 11.24 -5.81
N ASP A 10 11.52 10.79 -5.89
CA ASP A 10 10.60 10.70 -4.77
C ASP A 10 9.79 9.39 -4.76
N VAL A 11 9.10 9.14 -3.64
CA VAL A 11 8.28 7.93 -3.44
C VAL A 11 7.15 7.83 -4.46
N ALA A 12 6.55 8.97 -4.84
CA ALA A 12 5.38 9.00 -5.72
C ALA A 12 5.74 8.49 -7.12
N GLY A 13 6.84 8.95 -7.70
CA GLY A 13 7.22 8.49 -9.03
C GLY A 13 7.91 7.12 -9.02
N ILE A 14 8.54 6.67 -7.92
CA ILE A 14 8.93 5.26 -7.78
C ILE A 14 7.68 4.35 -7.83
N LEU A 15 6.62 4.70 -7.09
CA LEU A 15 5.36 3.95 -7.13
C LEU A 15 4.72 4.02 -8.52
N ALA A 16 4.69 5.19 -9.16
CA ALA A 16 4.16 5.34 -10.52
C ALA A 16 4.92 4.49 -11.54
N ALA A 17 6.24 4.35 -11.41
CA ALA A 17 7.07 3.47 -12.21
C ALA A 17 6.74 1.99 -11.93
N ALA A 18 6.68 1.59 -10.66
CA ALA A 18 6.33 0.22 -10.26
C ALA A 18 4.92 -0.20 -10.75
N ALA A 19 3.97 0.75 -10.80
CA ALA A 19 2.64 0.54 -11.38
C ALA A 19 2.65 0.18 -12.87
N ARG A 20 3.72 0.50 -13.60
CA ARG A 20 3.95 0.09 -15.00
C ARG A 20 4.85 -1.14 -15.14
N GLY A 21 5.43 -1.60 -14.04
CA GLY A 21 6.40 -2.71 -14.04
C GLY A 21 7.85 -2.24 -14.17
N ASP A 22 8.11 -0.94 -14.05
CA ASP A 22 9.44 -0.35 -14.03
C ASP A 22 9.90 -0.26 -12.56
N PHE A 23 10.81 -1.13 -12.15
CA PHE A 23 11.27 -1.22 -10.76
C PHE A 23 12.68 -0.66 -10.57
N PRO A 24 13.06 -0.24 -9.34
CA PRO A 24 14.46 0.00 -9.01
C PRO A 24 15.36 -1.20 -9.33
N ALA A 25 16.64 -0.94 -9.54
CA ALA A 25 17.60 -2.00 -9.86
C ALA A 25 17.66 -3.03 -8.72
N PRO A 26 17.60 -4.35 -9.02
CA PRO A 26 17.64 -5.41 -8.02
C PRO A 26 19.09 -5.68 -7.55
N ASP A 27 19.74 -4.67 -7.00
CA ASP A 27 21.17 -4.64 -6.65
C ASP A 27 21.45 -4.88 -5.15
N GLY A 28 20.41 -5.18 -4.38
CA GLY A 28 20.47 -5.37 -2.93
C GLY A 28 20.56 -4.07 -2.13
N SER A 29 20.48 -2.91 -2.79
CA SER A 29 20.60 -1.62 -2.12
C SER A 29 19.28 -1.18 -1.47
N THR A 30 19.41 -0.18 -0.59
CA THR A 30 18.28 0.51 0.02
C THR A 30 18.39 2.00 -0.26
N THR A 31 17.39 2.56 -0.94
CA THR A 31 17.27 4.00 -1.14
C THR A 31 16.61 4.62 0.09
N VAL A 32 17.16 5.73 0.58
CA VAL A 32 16.58 6.51 1.69
C VAL A 32 16.07 7.83 1.12
N LEU A 33 14.78 8.11 1.29
CA LEU A 33 14.10 9.31 0.80
C LEU A 33 13.43 10.06 1.96
N PRO A 34 13.21 11.38 1.82
CA PRO A 34 12.34 12.11 2.74
C PRO A 34 10.90 11.59 2.67
N GLN A 35 10.11 11.85 3.72
CA GLN A 35 8.68 11.54 3.73
C GLN A 35 7.96 12.40 2.68
N PRO A 36 6.98 11.84 1.95
CA PRO A 36 6.11 12.64 1.07
C PRO A 36 5.31 13.71 1.83
N ASN A 37 4.90 13.40 3.06
CA ASN A 37 4.20 14.28 3.99
C ASN A 37 4.31 13.72 5.42
N ALA A 38 3.80 14.46 6.42
CA ALA A 38 3.88 14.07 7.82
C ALA A 38 3.21 12.71 8.15
N ARG A 39 2.20 12.28 7.39
CA ARG A 39 1.52 10.99 7.60
C ARG A 39 2.35 9.83 7.05
N ASP A 40 2.91 10.00 5.85
CA ASP A 40 3.49 8.94 5.06
C ASP A 40 4.94 8.64 5.46
N ALA A 41 5.12 7.61 6.28
CA ALA A 41 6.42 7.10 6.69
C ALA A 41 6.45 5.57 6.59
N GLY A 42 7.58 4.98 6.19
CA GLY A 42 7.67 3.53 6.10
C GLY A 42 8.77 2.97 5.21
N VAL A 43 8.57 1.72 4.82
CA VAL A 43 9.48 0.95 3.97
C VAL A 43 8.70 0.27 2.86
N LEU A 44 9.15 0.43 1.61
CA LEU A 44 8.76 -0.39 0.47
C LEU A 44 9.88 -1.41 0.21
N ALA A 45 9.54 -2.68 0.01
CA ALA A 45 10.47 -3.71 -0.44
C ALA A 45 10.04 -4.23 -1.82
N PHE A 46 10.86 -3.97 -2.83
CA PHE A 46 10.78 -4.58 -4.15
C PHE A 46 11.75 -5.77 -4.24
N THR A 47 11.80 -6.42 -5.41
CA THR A 47 12.77 -7.49 -5.67
C THR A 47 14.20 -6.97 -5.51
N ALA A 48 14.86 -7.38 -4.43
CA ALA A 48 16.25 -7.01 -4.11
C ALA A 48 16.53 -5.50 -4.14
N HIS A 49 15.54 -4.67 -3.79
CA HIS A 49 15.72 -3.23 -3.59
C HIS A 49 14.69 -2.73 -2.59
N SER A 50 15.10 -1.94 -1.62
CA SER A 50 14.17 -1.32 -0.65
C SER A 50 14.19 0.19 -0.73
N VAL A 51 13.08 0.82 -0.37
CA VAL A 51 12.97 2.27 -0.24
C VAL A 51 12.47 2.57 1.17
N VAL A 52 13.31 3.21 1.98
CA VAL A 52 12.91 3.77 3.28
C VAL A 52 12.54 5.22 3.04
N PHE A 53 11.33 5.60 3.41
CA PHE A 53 10.85 6.99 3.32
C PHE A 53 10.55 7.49 4.73
N LEU A 54 11.49 8.24 5.28
CA LEU A 54 11.46 8.68 6.68
C LEU A 54 12.34 9.92 6.86
N ASP A 55 11.82 10.93 7.55
CA ASP A 55 12.52 12.19 7.82
C ASP A 55 13.41 12.03 9.06
N GLU A 56 14.36 11.12 8.96
CA GLU A 56 15.40 10.84 9.96
C GLU A 56 16.78 10.88 9.30
N ASP A 57 17.84 10.91 10.12
CA ASP A 57 19.22 10.91 9.62
C ASP A 57 19.51 9.66 8.75
N PRO A 58 19.86 9.83 7.47
CA PRO A 58 20.18 8.71 6.58
C PRO A 58 21.37 7.88 7.04
N GLU A 59 22.35 8.44 7.76
CA GLU A 59 23.46 7.67 8.31
C GLU A 59 22.99 6.74 9.43
N TRP A 60 22.13 7.23 10.32
CA TRP A 60 21.50 6.41 11.34
C TRP A 60 20.66 5.28 10.73
N ILE A 61 19.82 5.57 9.72
CA ILE A 61 19.02 4.55 9.03
C ILE A 61 19.91 3.44 8.45
N ARG A 62 21.02 3.80 7.79
CA ARG A 62 21.96 2.84 7.22
C ARG A 62 22.67 2.00 8.29
N ALA A 63 23.01 2.61 9.43
CA ALA A 63 23.60 1.89 10.56
C ALA A 63 22.62 0.87 11.16
N GLU A 64 21.35 1.24 11.35
CA GLU A 64 20.32 0.31 11.83
C GLU A 64 20.06 -0.82 10.84
N LEU A 65 20.03 -0.55 9.52
CA LEU A 65 19.94 -1.59 8.48
C LEU A 65 21.08 -2.60 8.59
N ALA A 66 22.33 -2.12 8.68
CA ALA A 66 23.51 -2.96 8.79
C ALA A 66 23.52 -3.80 10.09
N ALA A 67 22.97 -3.26 11.17
CA ALA A 67 22.87 -3.95 12.45
C ALA A 67 21.69 -4.93 12.56
N ALA A 68 20.67 -4.79 11.69
CA ALA A 68 19.43 -5.54 11.81
C ALA A 68 19.54 -7.00 11.34
N CYS A 69 20.22 -7.24 10.22
CA CYS A 69 20.34 -8.57 9.62
C CYS A 69 21.64 -8.70 8.81
N PRO A 70 22.37 -9.83 8.93
CA PRO A 70 23.51 -10.10 8.05
C PRO A 70 23.15 -10.25 6.57
N ASP A 71 21.89 -10.59 6.26
CA ASP A 71 21.37 -10.65 4.90
C ASP A 71 20.80 -9.27 4.48
N PRO A 72 21.46 -8.54 3.55
CA PRO A 72 20.99 -7.23 3.12
C PRO A 72 19.61 -7.26 2.49
N LEU A 73 19.21 -8.39 1.86
CA LEU A 73 17.90 -8.52 1.21
C LEU A 73 16.76 -8.62 2.23
N ALA A 74 17.04 -9.07 3.45
CA ALA A 74 16.06 -9.22 4.52
C ALA A 74 16.07 -8.04 5.52
N ALA A 75 17.12 -7.19 5.49
CA ALA A 75 17.37 -6.19 6.52
C ALA A 75 16.24 -5.16 6.68
N SER A 76 15.69 -4.64 5.58
CA SER A 76 14.69 -3.57 5.58
C SER A 76 13.31 -4.00 6.10
N MET A 77 13.01 -5.31 6.05
CA MET A 77 11.77 -5.89 6.56
C MET A 77 12.01 -6.70 7.85
N ASN A 78 13.22 -6.64 8.39
CA ASN A 78 13.57 -7.34 9.62
C ASN A 78 12.86 -6.71 10.82
N PRO A 79 12.26 -7.50 11.74
CA PRO A 79 11.61 -6.97 12.93
C PRO A 79 12.49 -6.05 13.78
N ARG A 80 13.81 -6.30 13.83
CA ARG A 80 14.76 -5.46 14.56
C ARG A 80 14.87 -4.06 13.96
N PHE A 81 14.98 -3.96 12.63
CA PHE A 81 15.04 -2.68 11.94
C PHE A 81 13.73 -1.91 12.09
N LEU A 82 12.60 -2.56 11.83
CA LEU A 82 11.28 -1.93 11.93
C LEU A 82 10.98 -1.48 13.37
N ALA A 83 11.40 -2.25 14.38
CA ALA A 83 11.31 -1.84 15.79
C ALA A 83 12.16 -0.60 16.10
N ALA A 84 13.37 -0.50 15.54
CA ALA A 84 14.22 0.68 15.70
C ALA A 84 13.57 1.93 15.08
N LEU A 85 12.98 1.81 13.88
CA LEU A 85 12.24 2.91 13.25
C LEU A 85 11.05 3.38 14.12
N MET A 86 10.24 2.43 14.62
CA MET A 86 9.11 2.75 15.51
C MET A 86 9.57 3.44 16.80
N ALA A 87 10.60 2.90 17.45
CA ALA A 87 11.14 3.47 18.68
C ALA A 87 11.72 4.89 18.47
N ARG A 88 12.39 5.11 17.35
CA ARG A 88 13.01 6.40 17.01
C ARG A 88 11.99 7.50 16.74
N THR A 89 10.87 7.12 16.12
CA THR A 89 9.87 8.05 15.58
C THR A 89 8.62 8.19 16.45
N GLY A 90 8.45 7.30 17.44
CA GLY A 90 7.21 7.22 18.24
C GLY A 90 6.01 6.71 17.43
N ARG A 91 6.24 6.15 16.24
CA ARG A 91 5.21 5.59 15.36
C ARG A 91 4.93 4.12 15.69
N SER A 92 3.80 3.63 15.21
CA SER A 92 3.42 2.22 15.28
C SER A 92 3.27 1.58 13.90
N MET A 93 3.24 0.26 13.84
CA MET A 93 3.00 -0.53 12.64
C MET A 93 2.08 -1.71 12.96
N ASN A 94 1.17 -2.03 12.04
CA ASN A 94 0.29 -3.19 12.18
C ASN A 94 0.95 -4.49 11.70
N THR A 95 1.38 -4.51 10.44
CA THR A 95 1.95 -5.67 9.75
C THR A 95 2.75 -5.19 8.53
N ILE A 96 3.51 -6.10 7.93
CA ILE A 96 3.98 -5.94 6.55
C ILE A 96 2.84 -6.42 5.63
N ASP A 97 2.44 -5.59 4.69
CA ASP A 97 1.40 -5.88 3.71
C ASP A 97 1.99 -6.25 2.35
N LEU A 98 1.31 -7.14 1.62
CA LEU A 98 1.51 -7.31 0.19
C LEU A 98 0.90 -6.11 -0.52
N LEU A 99 1.74 -5.33 -1.20
CA LEU A 99 1.32 -4.22 -2.03
C LEU A 99 0.97 -4.73 -3.44
N THR A 100 -0.23 -4.40 -3.89
CA THR A 100 -0.76 -4.80 -5.21
C THR A 100 -1.32 -3.62 -5.97
N VAL A 101 -1.36 -3.72 -7.30
CA VAL A 101 -1.89 -2.67 -8.19
C VAL A 101 -2.73 -3.27 -9.32
N ALA A 102 -3.77 -2.56 -9.73
CA ALA A 102 -4.57 -2.90 -10.91
C ALA A 102 -4.82 -1.66 -11.77
N GLY A 103 -4.92 -1.83 -13.08
CA GLY A 103 -5.40 -0.78 -13.98
C GLY A 103 -6.90 -0.54 -13.83
N ALA A 104 -7.29 0.72 -14.02
CA ALA A 104 -8.69 1.13 -14.07
C ALA A 104 -9.47 0.34 -15.15
N LEU A 105 -10.77 0.17 -14.92
CA LEU A 105 -11.69 -0.44 -15.86
C LEU A 105 -12.71 0.60 -16.33
N PRO A 106 -13.06 0.62 -17.63
CA PRO A 106 -14.11 1.50 -18.12
C PRO A 106 -15.49 1.04 -17.63
N GLY A 107 -16.44 1.97 -17.61
CA GLY A 107 -17.85 1.68 -17.29
C GLY A 107 -18.12 1.50 -15.79
N ALA A 108 -19.39 1.28 -15.46
CA ALA A 108 -19.85 1.14 -14.08
C ALA A 108 -19.54 -0.26 -13.50
N PRO A 109 -19.42 -0.37 -12.16
CA PRO A 109 -19.37 -1.67 -11.48
C PRO A 109 -20.57 -2.57 -11.83
N GLU A 110 -20.32 -3.87 -11.95
CA GLU A 110 -21.35 -4.90 -12.20
C GLU A 110 -22.23 -5.18 -10.97
N ILE A 111 -21.83 -4.70 -9.78
CA ILE A 111 -22.56 -4.84 -8.53
C ILE A 111 -23.24 -3.52 -8.15
N ALA A 112 -24.43 -3.61 -7.57
CA ALA A 112 -25.14 -2.44 -7.05
C ALA A 112 -24.35 -1.84 -5.88
N LEU A 113 -23.92 -0.59 -6.06
CA LEU A 113 -23.15 0.17 -5.09
C LEU A 113 -23.82 1.52 -4.86
N ARG A 114 -23.95 1.90 -3.59
CA ARG A 114 -24.43 3.22 -3.19
C ARG A 114 -23.32 3.93 -2.43
N GLU A 115 -22.92 5.10 -2.94
CA GLU A 115 -21.99 5.96 -2.23
C GLU A 115 -22.62 6.48 -0.95
N ILE A 116 -21.85 6.49 0.13
CA ILE A 116 -22.25 7.05 1.42
C ILE A 116 -21.31 8.20 1.79
N ALA A 117 -21.89 9.27 2.32
CA ALA A 117 -21.16 10.44 2.81
C ALA A 117 -21.03 10.46 4.34
N ASP A 118 -21.65 9.50 5.03
CA ASP A 118 -21.67 9.44 6.49
C ASP A 118 -20.29 9.02 7.02
N GLN A 119 -19.54 10.01 7.50
CA GLN A 119 -18.19 9.84 8.04
C GLN A 119 -18.18 9.25 9.46
N GLU A 120 -19.32 9.25 10.16
CA GLU A 120 -19.43 8.74 11.54
C GLU A 120 -19.65 7.23 11.58
N HIS A 121 -19.90 6.59 10.43
CA HIS A 121 -19.99 5.15 10.35
C HIS A 121 -18.66 4.53 10.82
N PRO A 122 -18.63 3.62 11.84
CA PRO A 122 -17.40 3.15 12.48
C PRO A 122 -16.33 2.59 11.50
N ARG A 123 -16.79 2.04 10.37
CA ARG A 123 -15.91 1.52 9.31
C ARG A 123 -15.28 2.62 8.44
N VAL A 124 -15.94 3.77 8.28
CA VAL A 124 -15.41 4.96 7.59
C VAL A 124 -14.35 5.65 8.47
N ALA A 125 -14.59 5.75 9.78
CA ALA A 125 -13.62 6.28 10.74
C ALA A 125 -12.28 5.53 10.71
N ARG A 126 -12.29 4.20 10.59
CA ARG A 126 -11.06 3.41 10.43
C ARG A 126 -10.33 3.70 9.11
N ALA A 127 -11.07 3.92 8.02
CA ALA A 127 -10.47 4.22 6.73
C ALA A 127 -9.77 5.59 6.70
N LEU A 128 -10.31 6.58 7.42
CA LEU A 128 -9.75 7.93 7.55
C LEU A 128 -8.38 7.96 8.27
N ALA A 129 -8.07 6.97 9.11
CA ALA A 129 -6.80 6.92 9.82
C ALA A 129 -5.58 6.66 8.91
N TYR A 130 -5.80 6.13 7.70
CA TYR A 130 -4.72 5.69 6.80
C TYR A 130 -4.73 6.38 5.43
N ARG A 131 -5.79 7.15 5.10
CA ARG A 131 -6.00 7.73 3.77
C ARG A 131 -6.67 9.09 3.84
N ASP A 132 -6.36 9.94 2.87
CA ASP A 132 -7.08 11.19 2.62
C ASP A 132 -8.14 11.00 1.53
N GLU A 133 -9.01 11.99 1.33
CA GLU A 133 -10.01 12.01 0.26
C GLU A 133 -10.88 10.72 0.21
N VAL A 134 -11.23 10.20 1.39
CA VAL A 134 -11.91 8.91 1.52
C VAL A 134 -13.33 8.97 0.97
N ARG A 135 -13.65 8.05 0.07
CA ARG A 135 -14.98 7.80 -0.47
C ARG A 135 -15.37 6.35 -0.25
N VAL A 136 -16.63 6.11 0.11
CA VAL A 136 -17.11 4.79 0.52
C VAL A 136 -18.39 4.43 -0.22
N TRP A 137 -18.45 3.19 -0.70
CA TRP A 137 -19.61 2.61 -1.36
C TRP A 137 -20.04 1.34 -0.64
N VAL A 138 -21.34 1.19 -0.43
CA VAL A 138 -21.94 0.03 0.23
C VAL A 138 -22.68 -0.82 -0.80
N ALA A 139 -22.46 -2.14 -0.71
CA ALA A 139 -23.23 -3.20 -1.37
C ALA A 139 -24.03 -3.98 -0.33
N ASP A 140 -24.92 -4.87 -0.78
CA ASP A 140 -25.49 -5.88 0.10
C ASP A 140 -24.39 -6.83 0.61
N GLY A 141 -24.11 -6.80 1.92
CA GLY A 141 -23.12 -7.65 2.58
C GLY A 141 -21.66 -7.19 2.51
N GLY A 142 -21.37 -5.95 2.10
CA GLY A 142 -20.00 -5.44 2.07
C GLY A 142 -19.84 -4.01 1.60
N MET A 143 -18.59 -3.54 1.54
CA MET A 143 -18.26 -2.18 1.12
C MET A 143 -16.93 -2.10 0.38
N VAL A 144 -16.80 -1.05 -0.43
CA VAL A 144 -15.56 -0.59 -1.07
C VAL A 144 -15.22 0.78 -0.54
N THR A 145 -13.96 0.98 -0.21
CA THR A 145 -13.41 2.29 0.16
C THR A 145 -12.31 2.66 -0.82
N LEU A 146 -12.34 3.88 -1.33
CA LEU A 146 -11.22 4.49 -2.06
C LEU A 146 -10.67 5.69 -1.27
N GLY A 147 -9.37 5.93 -1.36
CA GLY A 147 -8.73 7.11 -0.78
C GLY A 147 -7.27 7.25 -1.19
N ARG A 148 -6.66 8.39 -0.86
CA ARG A 148 -5.25 8.71 -1.13
C ARG A 148 -4.36 8.14 -0.03
N GLY A 149 -3.61 7.08 -0.33
CA GLY A 149 -2.62 6.49 0.56
C GLY A 149 -1.23 7.11 0.39
N VAL A 150 -0.20 6.29 0.60
CA VAL A 150 1.21 6.71 0.56
C VAL A 150 1.53 7.46 -0.73
N ALA A 151 2.12 8.63 -0.58
CA ALA A 151 2.54 9.51 -1.69
C ALA A 151 1.39 9.86 -2.66
N GLY A 152 0.15 9.93 -2.15
CA GLY A 152 -1.04 10.32 -2.91
C GLY A 152 -1.60 9.23 -3.83
N ARG A 153 -1.08 8.00 -3.77
CA ARG A 153 -1.57 6.91 -4.63
C ARG A 153 -3.02 6.58 -4.30
N MET A 154 -3.85 6.37 -5.33
CA MET A 154 -5.22 5.92 -5.14
C MET A 154 -5.24 4.48 -4.62
N GLU A 155 -5.86 4.25 -3.47
CA GLU A 155 -5.92 2.95 -2.80
C GLU A 155 -7.35 2.48 -2.58
N ALA A 156 -7.54 1.17 -2.72
CA ALA A 156 -8.77 0.47 -2.42
C ALA A 156 -8.64 -0.41 -1.18
N ALA A 157 -9.70 -0.41 -0.38
CA ALA A 157 -9.94 -1.42 0.66
C ALA A 157 -11.36 -1.98 0.49
N VAL A 158 -11.55 -3.24 0.88
CA VAL A 158 -12.87 -3.90 0.83
C VAL A 158 -13.14 -4.61 2.14
N GLU A 159 -14.40 -4.59 2.56
CA GLU A 159 -14.87 -5.34 3.70
C GLU A 159 -16.10 -6.16 3.30
N VAL A 160 -16.20 -7.38 3.83
CA VAL A 160 -17.30 -8.31 3.57
C VAL A 160 -17.86 -8.74 4.92
N ASP A 161 -19.16 -8.57 5.09
CA ASP A 161 -19.87 -8.98 6.29
C ASP A 161 -19.76 -10.50 6.48
N GLU A 162 -19.75 -10.94 7.73
CA GLU A 162 -19.44 -12.33 8.09
C GLU A 162 -20.35 -13.34 7.38
N ASP A 163 -21.64 -13.06 7.35
CA ASP A 163 -22.66 -13.92 6.76
C ASP A 163 -22.66 -13.91 5.22
N ALA A 164 -22.03 -12.91 4.60
CA ALA A 164 -21.91 -12.76 3.15
C ALA A 164 -20.59 -13.35 2.60
N ARG A 165 -19.73 -13.87 3.48
CA ARG A 165 -18.48 -14.52 3.10
C ARG A 165 -18.75 -15.74 2.21
N HIS A 166 -17.75 -16.11 1.39
CA HIS A 166 -17.78 -17.29 0.50
C HIS A 166 -18.68 -17.20 -0.75
N ARG A 167 -19.31 -16.05 -1.03
CA ARG A 167 -20.13 -15.83 -2.24
C ARG A 167 -19.41 -15.11 -3.38
N GLY A 168 -18.08 -15.01 -3.31
CA GLY A 168 -17.29 -14.23 -4.29
C GLY A 168 -17.39 -12.71 -4.15
N LEU A 169 -18.12 -12.19 -3.16
CA LEU A 169 -18.36 -10.76 -2.97
C LEU A 169 -17.06 -9.94 -2.85
N GLY A 170 -16.07 -10.43 -2.10
CA GLY A 170 -14.78 -9.72 -1.97
C GLY A 170 -14.06 -9.50 -3.31
N ARG A 171 -14.16 -10.46 -4.25
CA ARG A 171 -13.63 -10.31 -5.61
C ARG A 171 -14.43 -9.28 -6.40
N ALA A 172 -15.75 -9.31 -6.29
CA ALA A 172 -16.63 -8.37 -6.97
C ALA A 172 -16.39 -6.92 -6.48
N LEU A 173 -16.25 -6.72 -5.17
CA LEU A 173 -15.92 -5.44 -4.54
C LEU A 173 -14.54 -4.93 -4.99
N ALA A 174 -13.52 -5.79 -4.99
CA ALA A 174 -12.19 -5.40 -5.47
C ALA A 174 -12.20 -5.04 -6.96
N ARG A 175 -12.97 -5.76 -7.79
CA ARG A 175 -13.15 -5.40 -9.20
C ARG A 175 -13.90 -4.08 -9.35
N ALA A 176 -14.92 -3.82 -8.54
CA ALA A 176 -15.66 -2.56 -8.54
C ALA A 176 -14.75 -1.36 -8.22
N ALA A 177 -13.78 -1.51 -7.31
CA ALA A 177 -12.79 -0.46 -7.04
C ALA A 177 -12.03 0.00 -8.30
N ARG A 178 -11.78 -0.91 -9.25
CA ARG A 178 -11.15 -0.59 -10.54
C ARG A 178 -12.05 0.22 -11.48
N HIS A 179 -13.37 0.08 -11.35
CA HIS A 179 -14.33 0.90 -12.10
C HIS A 179 -14.55 2.28 -11.45
N LEU A 180 -14.38 2.36 -10.12
CA LEU A 180 -14.62 3.57 -9.34
C LEU A 180 -13.41 4.50 -9.24
N THR A 181 -12.20 3.99 -9.46
CA THR A 181 -10.97 4.80 -9.35
C THR A 181 -11.00 5.97 -10.34
N PRO A 182 -10.72 7.21 -9.89
CA PRO A 182 -10.55 8.35 -10.78
C PRO A 182 -9.18 8.35 -11.48
N ASP A 183 -8.24 7.55 -10.99
CA ASP A 183 -6.87 7.47 -11.48
C ASP A 183 -6.67 6.28 -12.44
N PRO A 184 -5.64 6.30 -13.30
CA PRO A 184 -5.35 5.20 -14.24
C PRO A 184 -5.09 3.85 -13.57
N VAL A 185 -4.67 3.86 -12.30
CA VAL A 185 -4.41 2.66 -11.50
C VAL A 185 -4.98 2.82 -10.10
N VAL A 186 -5.26 1.69 -9.48
CA VAL A 186 -5.68 1.61 -8.07
C VAL A 186 -4.83 0.56 -7.34
N TRP A 187 -4.35 0.95 -6.18
CA TRP A 187 -3.50 0.14 -5.31
C TRP A 187 -4.33 -0.54 -4.24
N ALA A 188 -3.78 -1.58 -3.62
CA ALA A 188 -4.35 -2.17 -2.43
C ALA A 188 -3.27 -2.90 -1.62
N GLN A 189 -3.42 -2.86 -0.30
CA GLN A 189 -2.56 -3.55 0.67
C GLN A 189 -3.33 -4.75 1.24
N GLN A 190 -2.70 -5.91 1.29
CA GLN A 190 -3.25 -7.07 1.98
C GLN A 190 -2.21 -7.74 2.86
N SER A 191 -2.54 -7.93 4.14
CA SER A 191 -1.72 -8.75 5.02
C SER A 191 -1.57 -10.15 4.40
N PRO A 192 -0.33 -10.68 4.28
CA PRO A 192 -0.11 -12.02 3.73
C PRO A 192 -0.86 -13.12 4.50
N GLY A 193 -1.10 -12.93 5.81
CA GLY A 193 -1.90 -13.83 6.64
C GLY A 193 -3.39 -13.86 6.25
N ASN A 194 -3.90 -12.79 5.63
CA ASN A 194 -5.24 -12.75 5.04
C ASN A 194 -5.21 -13.28 3.61
N ALA A 195 -4.86 -14.57 3.46
CA ALA A 195 -4.75 -15.23 2.15
C ALA A 195 -6.08 -15.21 1.35
N ARG A 196 -7.22 -15.06 2.04
CA ARG A 196 -8.53 -14.86 1.40
C ARG A 196 -8.57 -13.53 0.64
N SER A 197 -8.18 -12.42 1.28
CA SER A 197 -8.12 -11.10 0.64
C SER A 197 -7.11 -11.10 -0.51
N VAL A 198 -5.92 -11.67 -0.30
CA VAL A 198 -4.88 -11.80 -1.35
C VAL A 198 -5.46 -12.48 -2.60
N ARG A 199 -6.13 -13.64 -2.46
CA ARG A 199 -6.77 -14.33 -3.59
C ARG A 199 -7.89 -13.52 -4.23
N ALA A 200 -8.69 -12.79 -3.44
CA ALA A 200 -9.80 -11.98 -3.97
C ALA A 200 -9.30 -10.84 -4.86
N PHE A 201 -8.28 -10.09 -4.40
CA PHE A 201 -7.67 -9.00 -5.17
C PHE A 201 -6.94 -9.51 -6.41
N GLN A 202 -6.17 -10.60 -6.31
CA GLN A 202 -5.54 -11.21 -7.48
C GLN A 202 -6.58 -11.67 -8.52
N ALA A 203 -7.66 -12.32 -8.09
CA ALA A 203 -8.75 -12.71 -8.97
C ALA A 203 -9.55 -11.52 -9.55
N ALA A 204 -9.43 -10.33 -8.96
CA ALA A 204 -9.96 -9.08 -9.47
C ALA A 204 -8.98 -8.34 -10.41
N GLY A 205 -7.77 -8.89 -10.65
CA GLY A 205 -6.78 -8.35 -11.57
C GLY A 205 -5.71 -7.47 -10.93
N TYR A 206 -5.60 -7.48 -9.60
CA TYR A 206 -4.50 -6.81 -8.89
C TYR A 206 -3.25 -7.69 -8.92
N ARG A 207 -2.15 -7.14 -9.43
CA ARG A 207 -0.86 -7.83 -9.50
C ARG A 207 0.04 -7.43 -8.33
N PRO A 208 0.83 -8.36 -7.76
CA PRO A 208 1.86 -8.04 -6.77
C PRO A 208 2.87 -7.00 -7.28
N VAL A 209 3.30 -6.12 -6.38
CA VAL A 209 4.33 -5.10 -6.62
C VAL A 209 5.49 -5.23 -5.64
N GLY A 210 5.20 -5.45 -4.36
CA GLY A 210 6.23 -5.53 -3.32
C GLY A 210 5.63 -5.72 -1.92
N GLY A 211 6.47 -5.66 -0.90
CA GLY A 211 6.06 -5.56 0.50
C GLY A 211 6.04 -4.12 0.97
N GLU A 212 5.17 -3.80 1.93
CA GLU A 212 5.11 -2.48 2.53
C GLU A 212 4.94 -2.55 4.04
N ALA A 213 5.78 -1.82 4.75
CA ALA A 213 5.69 -1.57 6.18
C ALA A 213 5.33 -0.09 6.40
N LEU A 214 4.06 0.18 6.71
CA LEU A 214 3.56 1.54 6.94
C LEU A 214 3.69 1.92 8.43
N LEU A 215 4.34 3.05 8.71
CA LEU A 215 4.53 3.59 10.06
C LEU A 215 3.53 4.72 10.34
N THR A 216 2.58 4.47 11.24
CA THR A 216 1.52 5.44 11.58
C THR A 216 1.88 6.29 12.79
N ALA A 217 1.68 7.60 12.65
CA ALA A 217 1.78 8.58 13.75
C ALA A 217 0.53 8.56 14.65
N HIS A 218 0.68 9.07 15.88
CA HIS A 218 -0.35 9.19 16.91
C HIS A 218 -0.68 10.64 17.20
#